data_AF-A0A524DHV6-F1
#
_entry.id   AF-A0A524DHV6-F1
#
_cell.length_a   1.000
_cell.length_b   1.000
_cell.length_c   1.000
_cell.angle_alpha   90.00
_cell.angle_beta   90.00
_cell.angle_gamma   90.00
#
_symmetry.space_group_name_H-M   'P 1'
#
loop_
_entity.id
_entity.type
_entity.pdbx_description
1 polymer ?
#
loop_
_entity_poly.entity_id
_entity_poly.type
_entity_poly.pdbx_seq_one_letter_code
_entity_poly.pdbx_strand_id
1 'polypeptide(L)' 'MGKKKRKIRICPKCKKPTLRPASYVSGWLTPERFRCMECGYVGHIYLEVSPEEYEQYLKDQADKSEDNK' A
#
# COMPACT_ATOMS: atom_id res chain seq x y z
N MET A 1 -22.29 -9.94 15.62
CA MET A 1 -21.40 -10.27 14.48
C MET A 1 -20.49 -9.08 14.22
N GLY A 2 -19.20 -9.16 14.57
CA GLY A 2 -18.24 -8.08 14.32
C GLY A 2 -17.95 -7.93 12.83
N LYS A 3 -18.03 -6.70 12.28
CA LYS A 3 -17.66 -6.42 10.89
C LYS A 3 -16.15 -6.65 10.72
N LYS A 4 -15.75 -7.58 9.85
CA LYS A 4 -14.34 -7.81 9.49
C LYS A 4 -13.83 -6.54 8.80
N LYS A 5 -12.93 -5.79 9.46
CA LYS A 5 -12.33 -4.59 8.87
C LYS A 5 -11.60 -4.99 7.59
N ARG A 6 -11.91 -4.31 6.48
CA ARG A 6 -11.20 -4.53 5.21
C ARG A 6 -9.76 -4.09 5.40
N LYS A 7 -8.80 -4.84 4.88
CA LYS A 7 -7.38 -4.45 4.85
C LYS A 7 -7.00 -4.11 3.42
N ILE A 8 -6.18 -3.09 3.24
CA ILE A 8 -5.59 -2.72 1.96
C ILE A 8 -4.08 -2.93 2.00
N ARG A 9 -3.49 -3.25 0.85
CA ARG A 9 -2.05 -3.47 0.68
C ARG A 9 -1.41 -2.22 0.07
N ILE A 10 -0.40 -1.66 0.72
CA ILE A 10 0.31 -0.47 0.24
C ILE A 10 1.80 -0.72 0.06
N CYS A 11 2.44 0.08 -0.80
CA CYS A 11 3.87 -0.03 -1.09
C CYS A 11 4.72 0.32 0.15
N PRO A 12 5.72 -0.49 0.52
CA PRO A 12 6.57 -0.18 1.68
C PRO A 12 7.53 1.00 1.45
N LYS A 13 7.75 1.39 0.18
CA LYS A 13 8.64 2.51 -0.19
C LYS A 13 7.88 3.84 -0.21
N CYS A 14 6.88 3.97 -1.07
CA CYS A 14 6.15 5.23 -1.27
C CYS A 14 4.83 5.32 -0.51
N LYS A 15 4.42 4.25 0.19
CA LYS A 15 3.19 4.16 0.99
C LYS A 15 1.90 4.37 0.20
N LYS A 16 1.93 4.30 -1.13
CA LYS A 16 0.73 4.37 -1.99
C LYS A 16 0.14 2.97 -2.26
N PRO A 17 -1.19 2.84 -2.42
CA PRO A 17 -1.90 1.59 -2.73
C PRO A 17 -1.80 1.23 -4.23
N THR A 18 -0.58 1.21 -4.79
CA THR A 18 -0.34 1.03 -6.24
C THR A 18 0.43 -0.24 -6.58
N LEU A 19 0.38 -1.23 -5.69
CA LEU A 19 0.99 -2.54 -5.89
C LEU A 19 0.13 -3.40 -6.84
N ARG A 20 0.78 -4.03 -7.82
CA ARG A 20 0.21 -5.01 -8.75
C ARG A 20 1.06 -6.29 -8.76
N PRO A 21 0.52 -7.45 -9.13
CA PRO A 21 1.34 -8.64 -9.36
C PRO A 21 2.47 -8.34 -10.35
N ALA A 22 3.69 -8.79 -10.04
CA ALA A 22 4.85 -8.52 -10.89
C ALA A 22 4.82 -9.34 -12.20
N SER A 23 4.09 -10.45 -12.23
CA SER A 23 3.90 -11.30 -13.40
C SER A 23 2.57 -12.06 -13.29
N TYR A 24 2.04 -12.56 -14.41
CA TYR A 24 0.80 -13.34 -14.43
C TYR A 24 0.88 -14.63 -13.60
N VAL A 25 2.09 -15.21 -13.50
CA VAL A 25 2.35 -16.45 -12.76
C VAL A 25 2.75 -16.22 -11.29
N SER A 26 2.73 -14.96 -10.81
CA SER A 26 3.03 -14.62 -9.42
C SER A 26 1.89 -15.03 -8.49
N GLY A 27 2.20 -15.81 -7.46
CA GLY A 27 1.22 -16.39 -6.53
C GLY A 27 0.72 -17.78 -6.94
N TRP A 28 1.04 -18.23 -8.17
CA TRP A 28 0.73 -19.59 -8.65
C TRP A 28 2.00 -20.43 -8.84
N LEU A 29 2.82 -20.07 -9.84
CA LEU A 29 4.04 -20.81 -10.19
C LEU A 29 5.28 -20.22 -9.51
N THR A 30 5.27 -18.90 -9.31
CA THR A 30 6.33 -18.18 -8.61
C THR A 30 5.78 -17.58 -7.33
N PRO A 31 6.61 -17.35 -6.29
CA PRO A 31 6.11 -16.74 -5.07
C PRO A 31 5.53 -15.34 -5.36
N GLU A 32 4.51 -14.95 -4.59
CA GLU A 32 3.75 -13.71 -4.80
C GLU A 32 4.70 -12.50 -4.77
N ARG A 33 4.94 -11.89 -5.94
CA ARG A 33 5.73 -10.67 -6.11
C ARG A 33 4.83 -9.54 -6.53
N PHE A 34 5.13 -8.36 -6.03
CA PHE A 34 4.46 -7.13 -6.35
C PHE A 34 5.39 -6.15 -7.02
N ARG A 35 4.85 -5.38 -7.96
CA ARG A 35 5.44 -4.21 -8.57
C ARG A 35 4.61 -2.98 -8.21
N CYS A 36 5.27 -1.94 -7.71
CA CYS A 36 4.65 -0.63 -7.50
C CYS A 36 4.72 0.19 -8.79
N MET A 37 3.58 0.71 -9.23
CA MET A 37 3.50 1.54 -10.44
C MET A 37 3.99 2.98 -10.24
N GLU A 38 4.13 3.43 -8.98
CA GLU A 38 4.51 4.81 -8.66
C GLU A 38 6.03 4.97 -8.47
N CYS A 39 6.66 4.10 -7.68
CA CYS A 39 8.08 4.23 -7.34
C CYS A 39 8.96 3.10 -7.93
N GLY A 40 8.36 2.15 -8.64
CA GLY A 40 9.09 1.05 -9.27
C GLY A 40 9.56 -0.06 -8.33
N TYR A 41 9.19 -0.05 -7.04
CA TYR A 41 9.49 -1.13 -6.10
C TYR A 41 9.04 -2.50 -6.65
N VAL A 42 9.92 -3.52 -6.57
CA VAL A 42 9.61 -4.91 -6.89
C VAL A 42 10.03 -5.80 -5.73
N GLY A 43 9.11 -6.60 -5.20
CA GLY A 43 9.43 -7.50 -4.09
C GLY A 43 8.22 -8.27 -3.56
N HIS A 44 8.44 -9.07 -2.52
CA HIS A 44 7.41 -9.91 -1.90
C HIS A 44 6.70 -9.23 -0.72
N ILE A 45 7.25 -8.11 -0.25
CA ILE A 45 6.76 -7.43 0.96
C ILE A 45 5.81 -6.30 0.59
N TYR A 46 4.72 -6.18 1.34
CA TYR A 46 3.76 -5.08 1.32
C TYR A 46 3.35 -4.73 2.75
N LEU A 47 2.82 -3.53 2.95
CA LEU A 47 2.22 -3.14 4.22
C LEU A 47 0.72 -3.38 4.17
N GLU A 48 0.16 -3.98 5.21
CA GLU A 48 -1.29 -4.07 5.40
C GLU A 48 -1.75 -3.01 6.38
N VAL A 49 -2.71 -2.19 5.94
CA VAL A 49 -3.35 -1.16 6.76
C VAL A 49 -4.86 -1.22 6.58
N SER A 50 -5.63 -0.73 7.54
CA SER A 50 -7.05 -0.49 7.31
C SER A 50 -7.26 0.80 6.47
N PRO A 51 -8.37 0.89 5.71
CA PRO A 51 -8.74 2.12 5.01
C PRO A 51 -8.77 3.32 5.94
N GLU A 52 -9.29 3.16 7.16
CA GLU A 52 -9.40 4.24 8.13
C GLU A 52 -8.01 4.75 8.58
N GLU A 53 -7.06 3.84 8.82
CA GLU A 53 -5.67 4.20 9.13
C GLU A 53 -4.98 4.91 7.96
N TYR A 54 -5.25 4.48 6.73
CA TYR A 54 -4.66 5.10 5.54
C TYR A 54 -5.23 6.50 5.28
N GLU A 55 -6.53 6.70 5.46
CA GLU A 55 -7.16 8.02 5.37
C GLU A 55 -6.61 8.98 6.41
N GLN A 56 -6.41 8.51 7.65
CA GLN A 56 -5.79 9.32 8.70
C GLN A 56 -4.35 9.69 8.33
N TYR A 57 -3.55 8.74 7.83
CA TYR A 57 -2.19 8.99 7.35
C TYR A 57 -2.11 10.05 6.24
N LEU A 58 -3.12 10.13 5.37
CA LEU A 58 -3.20 11.18 4.34
C LEU A 58 -3.53 12.54 4.94
N LYS A 59 -4.48 12.62 5.88
CA LYS A 59 -4.83 13.86 6.59
C LYS A 59 -3.63 14.41 7.36
N ASP A 60 -2.93 13.54 8.10
CA ASP A 60 -1.76 13.91 8.90
C ASP A 60 -0.59 14.43 8.04
N GLN A 61 -0.53 14.10 6.75
CA GLN A 61 0.48 14.66 5.84
C GLN A 61 0.05 15.98 5.22
N ALA A 62 -1.25 16.19 5.00
CA ALA A 62 -1.78 17.45 4.48
C ALA A 62 -1.59 18.59 5.50
N ASP A 63 -1.91 18.32 6.76
CA ASP A 63 -1.74 19.27 7.87
C ASP A 63 -0.27 19.70 8.04
N LYS A 64 0.68 18.78 7.89
CA LYS A 64 2.13 19.09 7.94
C LYS A 64 2.62 19.94 6.77
N SER A 65 1.90 20.02 5.66
CA SER A 65 2.24 20.92 4.56
C SER A 65 1.74 22.35 4.75
N GLU A 66 0.89 22.60 5.75
CA GLU A 66 0.33 23.93 6.03
C GLU A 66 1.17 24.74 7.03
N ASP A 67 2.01 24.10 7.85
CA ASP A 67 2.90 24.76 8.83
C ASP A 67 4.25 25.27 8.25
N ASN A 68 4.43 25.24 6.93
CA ASN A 68 5.64 25.74 6.25
C ASN A 68 5.38 26.97 5.36
N LYS A 69 4.38 27.79 5.70
CA LYS A 69 4.07 29.04 4.99
C LYS A 69 4.02 30.26 5.90
#